data_AF-A0A6P2RYF1-F1
#
_entry.id   AF-A0A6P2RYF1-F1
#
_cell.length_a   1.000
_cell.length_b   1.000
_cell.length_c   1.000
_cell.angle_alpha   90.00
_cell.angle_beta   90.00
_cell.angle_gamma   90.00
#
_symmetry.space_group_name_H-M   'P 1'
#
loop_
_entity.id
_entity.type
_entity.pdbx_description
1 polymer ?
#
loop_
_entity_poly.entity_id
_entity_poly.type
_entity_poly.pdbx_seq_one_letter_code
_entity_poly.pdbx_strand_id
1 'polypeptide(L)' 'MARPDLPSRAFEVTSHLWRKTGFAETWCDDGWMILTRGDLLLECFPHRGLDPAANWFS' A
#
# COMPACT_ATOMS: atom_id res chain seq x y z
N MET A 1 0.29 -17.84 0.80
CA MET A 1 -0.11 -16.65 0.01
C MET A 1 0.78 -15.51 0.45
N ALA A 2 1.50 -14.86 -0.46
CA ALA A 2 2.32 -13.70 -0.12
C ALA A 2 1.40 -12.48 0.05
N ARG A 3 1.43 -11.87 1.23
CA ARG A 3 0.81 -10.57 1.51
C ARG A 3 1.95 -9.59 1.74
N PRO A 4 2.45 -8.92 0.70
CA PRO A 4 3.53 -7.96 0.90
C PRO A 4 2.98 -6.76 1.68
N ASP A 5 3.59 -6.49 2.83
CA ASP A 5 3.37 -5.28 3.62
C ASP A 5 4.23 -4.15 3.05
N LEU A 6 3.58 -3.13 2.50
CA LEU A 6 4.25 -2.03 1.80
C LEU A 6 4.15 -0.73 2.61
N PRO A 7 5.25 0.03 2.80
CA PRO A 7 5.15 1.35 3.38
C PRO A 7 4.47 2.31 2.40
N SER A 8 3.56 3.14 2.90
CA SER A 8 2.94 4.22 2.12
C SER A 8 3.05 5.56 2.85
N ARG A 9 3.48 6.59 2.11
CA ARG A 9 3.53 7.98 2.61
C ARG A 9 2.16 8.66 2.62
N ALA A 10 1.31 8.27 1.67
CA ALA A 10 -0.01 8.82 1.44
C ALA A 10 -0.89 7.75 0.81
N PHE A 11 -1.90 7.31 1.54
CA PHE A 11 -2.81 6.24 1.10
C PHE A 11 -3.63 6.63 -0.10
N GLU A 12 -4.10 7.89 -0.18
CA GLU A 12 -4.84 8.39 -1.35
C GLU A 12 -4.01 8.25 -2.65
N VAL A 13 -2.74 8.70 -2.65
CA VAL A 13 -1.86 8.58 -3.82
C VAL A 13 -1.66 7.12 -4.18
N THR A 14 -1.48 6.28 -3.16
CA THR A 14 -1.19 4.84 -3.33
C THR A 14 -2.42 4.12 -3.90
N SER A 15 -3.62 4.40 -3.40
CA SER A 15 -4.89 3.89 -3.91
C SER A 15 -5.11 4.31 -5.37
N HIS A 16 -4.92 5.59 -5.71
CA HIS A 16 -5.04 6.07 -7.08
C HIS A 16 -4.04 5.41 -8.05
N LEU A 17 -2.81 5.15 -7.61
CA LEU A 17 -1.80 4.46 -8.39
C LEU A 17 -2.21 3.01 -8.68
N TRP A 18 -2.58 2.26 -7.64
CA TRP A 18 -2.92 0.84 -7.77
C TRP A 18 -4.25 0.61 -8.49
N ARG A 19 -5.20 1.55 -8.41
CA ARG A 19 -6.42 1.52 -9.23
C ARG A 19 -6.13 1.47 -10.73
N LYS A 20 -5.05 2.11 -11.20
CA LYS A 20 -4.65 2.07 -12.61
C LYS A 20 -4.16 0.69 -13.06
N THR A 21 -3.74 -0.18 -12.13
CA THR A 21 -3.26 -1.54 -12.42
C THR A 21 -4.30 -2.63 -12.14
N GLY A 22 -5.54 -2.21 -11.86
CA GLY A 22 -6.69 -3.08 -11.63
C GLY A 22 -6.92 -3.49 -10.18
N PHE A 23 -6.20 -2.91 -9.22
CA PHE A 23 -6.50 -3.11 -7.80
C PHE A 23 -7.68 -2.25 -7.35
N ALA A 24 -8.47 -2.76 -6.41
CA ALA A 24 -9.53 -2.05 -5.72
C ALA A 24 -9.20 -1.88 -4.25
N GLU A 25 -9.44 -0.70 -3.71
CA GLU A 25 -9.41 -0.42 -2.27
C GLU A 25 -10.59 -1.10 -1.60
N THR A 26 -10.30 -1.97 -0.63
CA THR A 26 -11.30 -2.69 0.15
C THR A 26 -11.36 -2.22 1.59
N TRP A 27 -10.28 -1.61 2.08
CA TRP A 27 -10.18 -1.00 3.41
C TRP A 27 -9.17 0.14 3.38
N CYS A 28 -9.49 1.27 4.01
CA CYS A 28 -8.55 2.37 4.23
C CYS A 28 -8.95 3.13 5.49
N ASP A 29 -8.02 3.20 6.45
CA ASP A 29 -8.10 4.08 7.62
C ASP A 29 -6.76 4.82 7.81
N ASP A 30 -6.56 5.49 8.95
CA ASP A 30 -5.33 6.25 9.22
C ASP A 30 -4.10 5.37 9.46
N GLY A 31 -4.28 4.08 9.77
CA GLY A 31 -3.25 3.13 10.18
C GLY A 31 -2.98 2.01 9.18
N TRP A 32 -3.93 1.72 8.28
CA TRP A 32 -3.82 0.60 7.35
C TRP A 32 -4.64 0.82 6.08
N MET A 33 -4.16 0.29 4.97
CA MET A 33 -4.89 0.22 3.72
C MET A 33 -4.74 -1.17 3.09
N ILE A 34 -5.84 -1.71 2.56
CA ILE A 34 -5.87 -3.01 1.88
C ILE A 34 -6.38 -2.81 0.44
N LEU A 35 -5.61 -3.35 -0.50
CA LEU A 35 -5.92 -3.34 -1.93
C LEU A 35 -6.02 -4.79 -2.44
N THR A 36 -6.99 -5.07 -3.30
CA THR A 36 -7.19 -6.41 -3.87
C THR A 36 -7.27 -6.41 -5.38
N ARG A 37 -6.78 -7.48 -6.03
CA ARG A 37 -6.93 -7.73 -7.47
C ARG A 37 -7.04 -9.22 -7.73
N GLY A 38 -8.27 -9.74 -7.88
CA GLY A 38 -8.51 -11.17 -7.91
C GLY A 38 -8.06 -11.79 -6.59
N ASP A 39 -7.19 -12.80 -6.64
CA ASP A 39 -6.65 -13.47 -5.45
C ASP A 39 -5.41 -12.76 -4.84
N LEU A 40 -5.01 -11.61 -5.40
CA LEU A 40 -3.91 -10.80 -4.87
C LEU A 40 -4.41 -9.83 -3.80
N LEU A 41 -3.66 -9.74 -2.70
CA LEU A 41 -3.92 -8.84 -1.59
C LEU A 41 -2.64 -8.08 -1.25
N LEU A 42 -2.73 -6.76 -1.19
CA LEU A 42 -1.68 -5.86 -0.76
C LEU A 42 -2.11 -5.16 0.52
N GLU A 43 -1.20 -5.11 1.49
CA GLU A 43 -1.39 -4.41 2.75
C GLU A 43 -0.41 -3.24 2.80
N CYS A 44 -0.88 -2.08 3.22
CA CYS A 44 -0.09 -0.86 3.26
C CYS A 44 -0.21 -0.21 4.64
N PHE A 45 0.92 0.21 5.21
CA PHE A 45 0.99 0.90 6.49
C PHE A 45 1.55 2.32 6.34
N PRO A 46 1.14 3.28 7.17
CA PRO A 46 1.61 4.65 7.07
C PRO A 46 3.08 4.72 7.46
N HIS A 47 3.90 5.27 6.58
CA HIS A 47 5.30 5.59 6.86
C HIS A 47 5.55 7.05 6.47
N ARG A 48 5.00 7.99 7.26
CA ARG A 48 5.07 9.44 6.97
C ARG A 48 6.51 9.99 6.90
N GLY A 49 7.46 9.31 7.56
CA GLY A 49 8.89 9.64 7.53
C GLY A 49 9.69 8.87 6.46
N LEU A 50 9.05 8.31 5.42
CA LEU A 50 9.76 7.53 4.41
C LEU A 50 10.65 8.47 3.59
N ASP A 51 11.95 8.43 3.85
CA ASP A 51 12.96 9.02 2.99
C ASP A 51 13.14 8.10 1.76
N PRO A 52 12.77 8.54 0.54
CA PRO A 52 12.95 7.74 -0.67
C PRO A 52 14.41 7.42 -0.99
N ALA A 53 15.37 8.16 -0.40
CA ALA A 53 16.80 7.94 -0.55
C ALA A 53 17.35 6.93 0.47
N ALA A 54 16.58 6.58 1.50
CA ALA A 54 16.96 5.57 2.47
C ALA A 54 16.51 4.18 1.96
N ASN A 55 17.47 3.28 1.81
CA ASN A 55 17.23 1.91 1.39
C ASN A 55 16.70 1.11 2.60
N TRP A 56 15.51 0.54 2.50
CA TRP A 56 14.90 -0.24 3.59
C TRP A 56 14.88 -1.72 3.21
N PHE A 57 15.90 -2.46 3.64
CA PHE A 57 15.84 -3.91 3.72
C PHE A 57 15.63 -4.29 5.20
N SER A 58 14.52 -4.96 5.51
CA SER A 58 14.30 -5.70 6.76
C SER A 58 14.02 -7.16 6.45
#